data_AF-A0A6M8HXY7-F1
#
_entry.id   AF-A0A6M8HXY7-F1
#
_cell.length_a   1.000
_cell.length_b   1.000
_cell.length_c   1.000
_cell.angle_alpha   90.00
_cell.angle_beta   90.00
_cell.angle_gamma   90.00
#
_symmetry.space_group_name_H-M   'P 1'
#
loop_
_entity.id
_entity.type
_entity.pdbx_description
1 polymer ?
#
loop_
_entity_poly.entity_id
_entity_poly.type
_entity_poly.pdbx_seq_one_letter_code
_entity_poly.pdbx_strand_id
1 'polypeptide(L)'
;MLMQLIETAGLNRVAASGVVAPISDQYKALRAATGGIELDEGVPLSKCVCTYLPALPEFMLRIGQIPPGRFPKTGRPHGILIAVVGDASAGLLQPSRGDPVAVRGEIAIFGEREGHSRQSVEDRRARSPYLAICVIGCPARGSSVEVLKAYLHPCISAGHLMPVDSNLERQTFQVLVQLRTWLFHKKRIGLSIVKPLFDMSARTGVMEPDSNSDTPHEPCIPDFLLEADRVPKDGKSLLVIETMGYADTQYRNRKEITHTKMSLVTGQSPVIRHDFHYPLNQNQTERDRHFWLDCRWQITGRG
;
A
#
# COMPACT_ATOMS: atom_id res chain seq x y z
N MET A 1 -6.82 -3.80 -9.03
CA MET A 1 -8.04 -3.32 -8.33
C MET A 1 -7.75 -2.75 -6.94
N LEU A 2 -7.22 -3.51 -5.98
CA LEU A 2 -7.01 -2.99 -4.60
C LEU A 2 -6.19 -1.68 -4.55
N MET A 3 -5.03 -1.65 -5.20
CA MET A 3 -4.17 -0.44 -5.21
C MET A 3 -4.87 0.77 -5.85
N GLN A 4 -5.65 0.54 -6.91
CA GLN A 4 -6.42 1.59 -7.57
C GLN A 4 -7.51 2.16 -6.65
N LEU A 5 -8.20 1.30 -5.89
CA LEU A 5 -9.18 1.72 -4.88
C LEU A 5 -8.51 2.54 -3.77
N ILE A 6 -7.35 2.12 -3.28
CA ILE A 6 -6.59 2.83 -2.25
C ILE A 6 -6.16 4.22 -2.76
N GLU A 7 -5.60 4.31 -3.97
CA GLU A 7 -5.21 5.60 -4.57
C GLU A 7 -6.42 6.51 -4.77
N THR A 8 -7.50 5.98 -5.36
CA THR A 8 -8.73 6.76 -5.59
C THR A 8 -9.38 7.23 -4.29
N ALA A 9 -9.29 6.43 -3.22
CA ALA A 9 -9.74 6.79 -1.88
C ALA A 9 -8.79 7.74 -1.14
N GLY A 10 -7.60 8.03 -1.69
CA GLY A 10 -6.56 8.85 -1.06
C GLY A 10 -5.94 8.21 0.19
N LEU A 11 -6.07 6.89 0.36
CA LEU A 11 -5.59 6.17 1.56
C LEU A 11 -4.09 5.88 1.53
N ASN A 12 -3.44 6.15 0.42
CA ASN A 12 -1.98 6.16 0.30
C ASN A 12 -1.37 7.53 0.66
N ARG A 13 -2.13 8.43 1.30
CA ARG A 13 -1.67 9.77 1.68
C ARG A 13 -2.08 10.14 3.09
N VAL A 14 -1.13 10.71 3.85
CA VAL A 14 -1.40 11.48 5.07
C VAL A 14 -1.23 12.95 4.73
N ALA A 15 -2.30 13.73 4.83
CA ALA A 15 -2.28 15.15 4.50
C ALA A 15 -1.50 15.98 5.53
N ALA A 16 -0.92 17.10 5.08
CA ALA A 16 -0.15 18.05 5.88
C ALA A 16 -0.81 18.43 7.23
N SER A 17 -2.10 18.71 7.23
CA SER A 17 -2.87 19.15 8.41
C SER A 17 -3.68 18.05 9.11
N GLY A 18 -3.66 16.80 8.60
CA GLY A 18 -4.58 15.75 9.03
C GLY A 18 -4.04 14.84 10.12
N VAL A 19 -4.88 14.46 11.08
CA VAL A 19 -4.70 13.18 11.78
C VAL A 19 -5.09 12.07 10.79
N VAL A 20 -4.49 10.88 10.90
CA VAL A 20 -4.96 9.72 10.14
C VAL A 20 -6.45 9.53 10.43
N ALA A 21 -7.27 9.48 9.38
CA ALA A 21 -8.72 9.39 9.53
C ALA A 21 -9.11 8.14 10.33
N PRO A 22 -10.18 8.15 11.13
CA PRO A 22 -10.69 6.96 11.78
C PRO A 22 -10.91 5.82 10.76
N ILE A 23 -10.69 4.57 11.18
CA ILE A 23 -10.81 3.40 10.30
C ILE A 23 -12.17 3.31 9.59
N SER A 24 -13.24 3.74 10.26
CA SER A 24 -14.59 3.82 9.69
C SER A 24 -14.67 4.78 8.50
N ASP A 25 -13.99 5.93 8.57
CA ASP A 25 -13.96 6.91 7.49
C ASP A 25 -13.05 6.46 6.35
N GLN A 26 -11.97 5.74 6.64
CA GLN A 26 -11.16 5.10 5.61
C GLN A 26 -11.98 4.06 4.81
N TYR A 27 -12.78 3.24 5.47
CA TYR A 27 -13.70 2.31 4.78
C TYR A 27 -14.81 3.03 4.01
N LYS A 28 -15.31 4.18 4.50
CA LYS A 28 -16.24 5.02 3.72
C LYS A 28 -15.58 5.54 2.45
N ALA A 29 -14.34 6.00 2.53
CA ALA A 29 -13.56 6.46 1.37
C ALA A 29 -13.34 5.33 0.36
N LEU A 30 -12.98 4.12 0.81
CA LEU A 30 -12.89 2.94 -0.07
C LEU A 30 -14.20 2.62 -0.77
N ARG A 31 -15.33 2.64 -0.04
CA ARG A 31 -16.64 2.44 -0.65
C ARG A 31 -16.95 3.52 -1.69
N ALA A 32 -16.68 4.78 -1.39
CA ALA A 32 -16.88 5.87 -2.36
C ALA A 32 -16.03 5.68 -3.63
N ALA A 33 -14.77 5.25 -3.48
CA ALA A 33 -13.86 4.96 -4.60
C ALA A 33 -14.36 3.86 -5.54
N THR A 34 -15.24 2.96 -5.08
CA THR A 34 -15.85 1.95 -5.96
C THR A 34 -16.84 2.52 -7.00
N GLY A 35 -17.30 3.76 -6.84
CA GLY A 35 -18.30 4.37 -7.70
C GLY A 35 -17.88 4.52 -9.17
N GLY A 36 -16.57 4.64 -9.43
CA GLY A 36 -16.00 4.75 -10.78
C GLY A 36 -15.50 3.44 -11.38
N ILE A 37 -15.77 2.29 -10.74
CA ILE A 37 -15.25 0.99 -11.16
C ILE A 37 -16.40 0.04 -11.47
N GLU A 38 -16.35 -0.56 -12.65
CA GLU A 38 -17.22 -1.67 -13.02
C GLU A 38 -16.60 -2.99 -12.57
N LEU A 39 -17.40 -3.84 -11.91
CA LEU A 39 -17.02 -5.19 -11.55
C LEU A 39 -17.20 -6.15 -12.74
N ASP A 40 -18.27 -5.93 -13.50
CA ASP A 40 -18.61 -6.60 -14.75
C ASP A 40 -19.28 -5.55 -15.66
N GLU A 41 -19.50 -5.87 -16.93
CA GLU A 41 -20.07 -4.94 -17.91
C GLU A 41 -21.44 -4.40 -17.44
N GLY A 42 -21.53 -3.10 -17.17
CA GLY A 42 -22.73 -2.45 -16.64
C GLY A 42 -23.07 -2.79 -15.18
N VAL A 43 -22.18 -3.50 -14.46
CA VAL A 43 -22.34 -3.85 -13.05
C VAL A 43 -21.36 -3.02 -12.20
N PRO A 44 -21.83 -1.97 -11.52
CA PRO A 44 -20.94 -1.13 -10.71
C PRO A 44 -20.46 -1.89 -9.46
N LEU A 45 -19.17 -1.80 -9.17
CA LEU A 45 -18.55 -2.41 -7.99
C LEU A 45 -19.20 -1.92 -6.69
N SER A 46 -19.69 -0.68 -6.66
CA SER A 46 -20.37 -0.08 -5.50
C SER A 46 -21.61 -0.84 -5.02
N LYS A 47 -22.26 -1.61 -5.90
CA LYS A 47 -23.40 -2.49 -5.53
C LYS A 47 -22.96 -3.88 -5.07
N CYS A 48 -21.74 -4.27 -5.39
CA CYS A 48 -21.20 -5.61 -5.21
C CYS A 48 -19.94 -5.60 -4.33
N VAL A 49 -19.87 -4.69 -3.36
CA VAL A 49 -18.77 -4.62 -2.39
C VAL A 49 -19.26 -4.72 -0.95
N CYS A 50 -18.54 -5.48 -0.13
CA CYS A 50 -18.68 -5.55 1.32
C CYS A 50 -17.38 -5.07 1.98
N THR A 51 -17.50 -4.18 2.96
CA THR A 51 -16.36 -3.62 3.72
C THR A 51 -16.56 -3.77 5.23
N TYR A 52 -17.51 -4.61 5.63
CA TYR A 52 -17.88 -4.84 7.01
C TYR A 52 -18.14 -6.33 7.23
N LEU A 53 -17.17 -7.00 7.85
CA LEU A 53 -17.19 -8.46 8.03
C LEU A 53 -18.47 -9.02 8.68
N PRO A 54 -19.07 -8.39 9.70
CA PRO A 54 -20.32 -8.91 10.28
C PRO A 54 -21.50 -8.92 9.30
N ALA A 55 -21.47 -8.13 8.22
CA ALA A 55 -22.50 -8.16 7.17
C ALA A 55 -22.16 -9.14 6.02
N LEU A 56 -21.05 -9.88 6.11
CA LEU A 56 -20.63 -10.82 5.07
C LEU A 56 -21.69 -11.91 4.78
N PRO A 57 -22.33 -12.56 5.77
CA PRO A 57 -23.34 -13.58 5.49
C PRO A 57 -24.53 -13.03 4.68
N GLU A 58 -25.06 -11.88 5.08
CA GLU A 58 -26.16 -11.21 4.37
C GLU A 58 -25.73 -10.78 2.96
N PHE A 59 -24.52 -10.25 2.83
CA PHE A 59 -23.96 -9.87 1.54
C PHE A 59 -23.83 -11.08 0.59
N MET A 60 -23.37 -12.24 1.09
CA MET A 60 -23.26 -13.47 0.30
C MET A 60 -24.63 -13.98 -0.15
N LEU A 61 -25.65 -13.92 0.72
CA LEU A 61 -27.03 -14.22 0.35
C LEU A 61 -27.53 -13.31 -0.78
N ARG A 62 -27.27 -12.00 -0.66
CA ARG A 62 -27.65 -11.01 -1.69
C ARG A 62 -26.99 -11.29 -3.03
N ILE A 63 -25.69 -11.63 -3.06
CA ILE A 63 -24.99 -12.01 -4.30
C ILE A 63 -25.63 -13.26 -4.92
N GLY A 64 -25.99 -14.25 -4.10
CA GLY A 64 -26.62 -15.50 -4.56
C GLY A 64 -28.04 -15.32 -5.12
N GLN A 65 -28.72 -14.24 -4.73
CA GLN A 65 -30.06 -13.89 -5.22
C GLN A 65 -30.03 -13.07 -6.52
N ILE A 66 -28.86 -12.62 -7.00
CA ILE A 66 -28.79 -11.86 -8.25
C ILE A 66 -29.17 -12.78 -9.42
N PRO A 67 -30.13 -12.38 -10.28
CA PRO A 67 -30.54 -13.20 -11.42
C PRO A 67 -29.38 -13.52 -12.38
N PRO A 68 -29.37 -14.72 -13.00
CA PRO A 68 -28.46 -15.04 -14.09
C PRO A 68 -28.54 -14.02 -15.22
N GLY A 69 -27.41 -13.77 -15.90
CA GLY A 69 -27.33 -12.80 -17.01
C GLY A 69 -27.12 -11.35 -16.59
N ARG A 70 -27.18 -11.02 -15.28
CA ARG A 70 -26.82 -9.69 -14.76
C ARG A 70 -25.32 -9.40 -14.78
N PHE A 71 -24.49 -10.41 -15.04
CA PHE A 71 -23.04 -10.33 -15.16
C PHE A 71 -22.66 -10.83 -16.56
N PRO A 72 -22.73 -9.99 -17.61
CA PRO A 72 -22.61 -10.43 -19.00
C PRO A 72 -21.25 -11.05 -19.33
N LYS A 73 -20.16 -10.48 -18.81
CA LYS A 73 -18.79 -10.89 -19.16
C LYS A 73 -18.36 -12.15 -18.43
N THR A 74 -18.61 -12.23 -17.13
CA THR A 74 -18.23 -13.40 -16.32
C THR A 74 -19.29 -14.48 -16.28
N GLY A 75 -20.53 -14.16 -16.66
CA GLY A 75 -21.68 -15.06 -16.68
C GLY A 75 -22.23 -15.42 -15.29
N ARG A 76 -21.63 -14.93 -14.20
CA ARG A 76 -21.97 -15.35 -12.83
C ARG A 76 -21.97 -14.19 -11.84
N PRO A 77 -22.98 -14.11 -10.95
CA PRO A 77 -22.95 -13.19 -9.83
C PRO A 77 -21.71 -13.36 -8.96
N HIS A 78 -21.02 -12.24 -8.75
CA HIS A 78 -19.89 -12.17 -7.86
C HIS A 78 -19.83 -10.80 -7.18
N GLY A 79 -19.04 -10.73 -6.11
CA GLY A 79 -18.83 -9.53 -5.32
C GLY A 79 -17.44 -9.52 -4.72
N ILE A 80 -17.12 -8.42 -4.04
CA ILE A 80 -15.82 -8.17 -3.45
C ILE A 80 -15.98 -7.93 -1.95
N LEU A 81 -15.17 -8.61 -1.14
CA LEU A 81 -14.96 -8.26 0.27
C LEU A 81 -13.64 -7.53 0.41
N ILE A 82 -13.61 -6.43 1.17
CA ILE A 82 -12.38 -5.76 1.59
C ILE A 82 -12.38 -5.69 3.11
N ALA A 83 -11.38 -6.29 3.75
CA ALA A 83 -11.32 -6.40 5.21
C ALA A 83 -9.89 -6.40 5.73
N VAL A 84 -9.68 -5.85 6.93
CA VAL A 84 -8.41 -6.01 7.65
C VAL A 84 -8.38 -7.39 8.30
N VAL A 85 -7.28 -8.11 8.09
CA VAL A 85 -7.04 -9.44 8.67
C VAL A 85 -5.66 -9.48 9.32
N GLY A 86 -5.57 -10.23 10.42
CA GLY A 86 -4.34 -10.39 11.18
C GLY A 86 -3.45 -11.52 10.66
N ASP A 87 -4.03 -12.55 10.05
CA ASP A 87 -3.30 -13.71 9.56
C ASP A 87 -4.11 -14.41 8.44
N ALA A 88 -3.43 -15.28 7.70
CA ALA A 88 -4.07 -16.24 6.80
C ALA A 88 -3.34 -17.58 6.85
N SER A 89 -4.09 -18.66 7.08
CA SER A 89 -3.54 -20.01 7.18
C SER A 89 -4.56 -21.05 6.76
N ALA A 90 -4.09 -22.10 6.08
CA ALA A 90 -4.90 -23.27 5.70
C ALA A 90 -6.27 -22.94 5.04
N GLY A 91 -6.31 -21.92 4.16
CA GLY A 91 -7.56 -21.51 3.50
C GLY A 91 -8.50 -20.66 4.37
N LEU A 92 -8.05 -20.17 5.52
CA LEU A 92 -8.80 -19.28 6.40
C LEU A 92 -8.14 -17.90 6.48
N LEU A 93 -8.95 -16.85 6.36
CA LEU A 93 -8.58 -15.51 6.79
C LEU A 93 -8.96 -15.34 8.26
N GLN A 94 -8.06 -14.74 9.04
CA GLN A 94 -8.24 -14.52 10.47
C GLN A 94 -8.39 -13.01 10.75
N PRO A 95 -9.63 -12.47 10.80
CA PRO A 95 -9.86 -11.10 11.22
C PRO A 95 -9.39 -10.85 12.66
N SER A 96 -9.04 -9.61 13.00
CA SER A 96 -8.77 -9.24 14.39
C SER A 96 -10.02 -9.30 15.29
N ARG A 97 -11.22 -9.26 14.69
CA ARG A 97 -12.52 -9.37 15.36
C ARG A 97 -13.51 -10.09 14.45
N GLY A 98 -14.30 -11.00 15.02
CA GLY A 98 -15.30 -11.80 14.29
C GLY A 98 -14.79 -13.18 13.91
N ASP A 99 -15.62 -13.91 13.17
CA ASP A 99 -15.34 -15.29 12.80
C ASP A 99 -14.32 -15.39 11.65
N PRO A 100 -13.50 -16.45 11.61
CA PRO A 100 -12.64 -16.74 10.46
C PRO A 100 -13.44 -16.85 9.16
N VAL A 101 -12.87 -16.34 8.07
CA VAL A 101 -13.50 -16.40 6.75
C VAL A 101 -12.83 -17.48 5.92
N ALA A 102 -13.59 -18.53 5.58
CA ALA A 102 -13.10 -19.61 4.73
C ALA A 102 -12.97 -19.15 3.27
N VAL A 103 -11.82 -19.45 2.66
CA VAL A 103 -11.49 -19.20 1.26
C VAL A 103 -11.32 -20.57 0.58
N ARG A 104 -12.17 -20.84 -0.41
CA ARG A 104 -12.17 -22.12 -1.13
C ARG A 104 -10.90 -22.33 -1.94
N GLY A 105 -10.43 -21.28 -2.59
CA GLY A 105 -9.29 -21.31 -3.49
C GLY A 105 -8.05 -20.66 -2.89
N GLU A 106 -7.29 -20.00 -3.76
CA GLU A 106 -5.99 -19.45 -3.43
C GLU A 106 -6.09 -18.21 -2.51
N ILE A 107 -5.18 -18.16 -1.53
CA ILE A 107 -4.85 -16.96 -0.77
C ILE A 107 -3.45 -16.51 -1.21
N ALA A 108 -3.38 -15.48 -2.05
CA ALA A 108 -2.14 -14.85 -2.46
C ALA A 108 -1.74 -13.79 -1.43
N ILE A 109 -0.48 -13.76 -1.02
CA ILE A 109 0.04 -12.77 -0.07
C ILE A 109 1.16 -12.01 -0.75
N PHE A 110 1.07 -10.68 -0.74
CA PHE A 110 2.11 -9.83 -1.31
C PHE A 110 3.49 -10.19 -0.75
N GLY A 111 4.51 -10.24 -1.62
CA GLY A 111 5.88 -10.59 -1.25
C GLY A 111 6.14 -12.08 -1.04
N GLU A 112 5.12 -12.95 -1.01
CA GLU A 112 5.33 -14.40 -1.17
C GLU A 112 5.43 -14.71 -2.67
N ARG A 113 6.59 -15.17 -3.13
CA ARG A 113 6.79 -15.61 -4.52
C ARG A 113 6.69 -17.13 -4.61
N GLU A 114 6.07 -17.65 -5.66
CA GLU A 114 6.12 -19.07 -5.99
C GLU A 114 7.58 -19.51 -6.23
N GLY A 115 7.98 -20.66 -5.69
CA GLY A 115 9.33 -21.20 -5.82
C GLY A 115 10.35 -20.76 -4.77
N HIS A 116 10.04 -19.75 -3.96
CA HIS A 116 10.76 -19.52 -2.69
C HIS A 116 10.04 -20.30 -1.58
N SER A 117 10.79 -20.75 -0.55
CA SER A 117 10.17 -21.38 0.61
C SER A 117 9.07 -20.47 1.13
N ARG A 118 7.81 -20.97 1.14
CA ARG A 118 6.66 -20.27 1.71
C ARG A 118 7.11 -19.68 3.04
N GLN A 119 6.93 -18.37 3.21
CA GLN A 119 7.36 -17.69 4.44
C GLN A 119 6.81 -18.45 5.65
N SER A 120 7.61 -18.52 6.72
CA SER A 120 7.18 -19.17 7.96
C SER A 120 5.90 -18.50 8.47
N VAL A 121 5.17 -19.19 9.34
CA VAL A 121 4.00 -18.59 9.99
C VAL A 121 4.45 -17.36 10.80
N GLU A 122 5.62 -17.40 11.43
CA GLU A 122 6.20 -16.24 12.13
C GLU A 122 6.44 -15.06 11.19
N ASP A 123 7.07 -15.27 10.04
CA ASP A 123 7.36 -14.21 9.07
C ASP A 123 6.09 -13.55 8.54
N ARG A 124 5.06 -14.35 8.25
CA ARG A 124 3.74 -13.83 7.87
C ARG A 124 3.10 -13.01 8.98
N ARG A 125 3.12 -13.51 10.21
CA ARG A 125 2.53 -12.79 11.35
C ARG A 125 3.30 -11.50 11.66
N ALA A 126 4.61 -11.49 11.46
CA ALA A 126 5.41 -10.29 11.61
C ALA A 126 4.98 -9.17 10.64
N ARG A 127 4.51 -9.52 9.43
CA ARG A 127 3.99 -8.57 8.43
C ARG A 127 2.49 -8.26 8.59
N SER A 128 1.83 -8.83 9.59
CA SER A 128 0.48 -8.41 10.01
C SER A 128 0.47 -6.94 10.45
N PRO A 129 -0.65 -6.21 10.29
CA PRO A 129 -1.91 -6.62 9.66
C PRO A 129 -1.91 -6.45 8.15
N TYR A 130 -2.88 -7.11 7.52
CA TYR A 130 -3.10 -7.10 6.08
C TYR A 130 -4.45 -6.47 5.73
N LEU A 131 -4.49 -5.74 4.62
CA LEU A 131 -5.74 -5.44 3.93
C LEU A 131 -5.99 -6.55 2.90
N ALA A 132 -7.02 -7.35 3.14
CA ALA A 132 -7.48 -8.39 2.24
C ALA A 132 -8.49 -7.84 1.24
N ILE A 133 -8.39 -8.28 -0.01
CA ILE A 133 -9.45 -8.18 -1.01
C ILE A 133 -9.82 -9.60 -1.46
N CYS A 134 -11.10 -9.94 -1.42
CA CYS A 134 -11.56 -11.29 -1.69
C CYS A 134 -12.65 -11.29 -2.76
N VAL A 135 -12.61 -12.29 -3.65
CA VAL A 135 -13.67 -12.53 -4.63
C VAL A 135 -14.69 -13.47 -4.02
N ILE A 136 -15.96 -13.06 -4.04
CA ILE A 136 -17.11 -13.82 -3.55
C ILE A 136 -17.95 -14.23 -4.74
N GLY A 137 -18.41 -15.47 -4.79
CA GLY A 137 -19.30 -15.94 -5.86
C GLY A 137 -19.58 -17.43 -5.80
N CYS A 138 -20.28 -17.94 -6.81
CA CYS A 138 -20.58 -19.37 -6.94
C CYS A 138 -19.46 -20.11 -7.70
N PRO A 139 -18.76 -21.08 -7.09
CA PRO A 139 -17.70 -21.83 -7.75
C PRO A 139 -18.22 -22.68 -8.92
N ALA A 140 -19.44 -23.19 -8.81
CA ALA A 140 -20.16 -23.90 -9.86
C ALA A 140 -21.62 -23.41 -9.97
N ARG A 141 -22.27 -23.68 -11.11
CA ARG A 141 -23.69 -23.35 -11.30
C ARG A 141 -24.53 -24.12 -10.28
N GLY A 142 -25.38 -23.42 -9.52
CA GLY A 142 -26.24 -24.03 -8.50
C GLY A 142 -25.56 -24.32 -7.16
N SER A 143 -24.28 -23.96 -6.98
CA SER A 143 -23.59 -24.06 -5.69
C SER A 143 -23.82 -22.82 -4.81
N SER A 144 -23.59 -22.97 -3.51
CA SER A 144 -23.61 -21.86 -2.55
C SER A 144 -22.58 -20.78 -2.92
N VAL A 145 -22.91 -19.53 -2.59
CA VAL A 145 -21.93 -18.44 -2.65
C VAL A 145 -20.85 -18.69 -1.60
N GLU A 146 -19.60 -18.56 -1.99
CA GLU A 146 -18.41 -18.78 -1.16
C GLU A 146 -17.37 -17.69 -1.43
N VAL A 147 -16.36 -17.56 -0.57
CA VAL A 147 -15.17 -16.77 -0.90
C VAL A 147 -14.25 -17.63 -1.75
N LEU A 148 -14.05 -17.22 -3.00
CA LEU A 148 -13.36 -18.02 -4.02
C LEU A 148 -11.85 -17.84 -3.97
N LYS A 149 -11.37 -16.61 -3.81
CA LYS A 149 -9.95 -16.24 -3.78
C LYS A 149 -9.75 -15.04 -2.87
N ALA A 150 -8.55 -14.90 -2.31
CA ALA A 150 -8.15 -13.73 -1.55
C ALA A 150 -6.75 -13.26 -1.95
N TYR A 151 -6.55 -11.95 -1.91
CA TYR A 151 -5.23 -11.32 -1.99
C TYR A 151 -5.02 -10.47 -0.74
N LEU A 152 -3.88 -10.62 -0.09
CA LEU A 152 -3.51 -9.90 1.12
C LEU A 152 -2.30 -9.00 0.84
N HIS A 153 -2.41 -7.75 1.28
CA HIS A 153 -1.31 -6.80 1.22
C HIS A 153 -1.08 -6.19 2.61
N PRO A 154 0.15 -6.17 3.15
CA PRO A 154 0.42 -5.57 4.45
C PRO A 154 0.01 -4.08 4.48
N CYS A 155 -0.51 -3.60 5.60
CA CYS A 155 -0.81 -2.17 5.78
C CYS A 155 -0.13 -1.60 7.03
N ILE A 156 -0.14 -0.28 7.23
CA ILE A 156 0.52 0.38 8.37
C ILE A 156 0.03 -0.20 9.70
N SER A 157 -1.28 -0.38 9.87
CA SER A 157 -1.88 -0.97 11.07
C SER A 157 -3.35 -1.31 10.82
N ALA A 158 -4.00 -1.98 11.77
CA ALA A 158 -5.43 -2.26 11.66
C ALA A 158 -6.30 -0.98 11.68
N GLY A 159 -5.74 0.14 12.15
CA GLY A 159 -6.36 1.46 12.12
C GLY A 159 -5.91 2.36 10.97
N HIS A 160 -5.02 1.89 10.08
CA HIS A 160 -4.47 2.69 8.98
C HIS A 160 -4.21 1.81 7.75
N LEU A 161 -5.08 1.95 6.75
CA LEU A 161 -5.16 1.10 5.57
C LEU A 161 -4.12 1.38 4.48
N MET A 162 -3.19 2.33 4.70
CA MET A 162 -2.10 2.59 3.77
C MET A 162 -1.26 1.31 3.59
N PRO A 163 -1.06 0.84 2.35
CA PRO A 163 -0.29 -0.36 2.07
C PRO A 163 1.20 -0.13 2.34
N VAL A 164 1.90 -1.20 2.70
CA VAL A 164 3.35 -1.23 2.87
C VAL A 164 3.90 -2.57 2.39
N ASP A 165 5.13 -2.54 1.92
CA ASP A 165 5.84 -3.67 1.34
C ASP A 165 6.65 -4.43 2.42
N SER A 166 7.00 -3.76 3.52
CA SER A 166 7.79 -4.37 4.61
C SER A 166 7.57 -3.76 6.00
N ASN A 167 8.05 -4.46 7.03
CA ASN A 167 8.10 -3.93 8.40
C ASN A 167 9.11 -2.78 8.57
N LEU A 168 10.16 -2.75 7.76
CA LEU A 168 11.12 -1.67 7.76
C LEU A 168 10.46 -0.39 7.22
N GLU A 169 9.63 -0.52 6.19
CA GLU A 169 8.85 0.61 5.66
C GLU A 169 7.85 1.16 6.69
N ARG A 170 7.24 0.30 7.52
CA ARG A 170 6.44 0.75 8.68
C ARG A 170 7.26 1.56 9.68
N GLN A 171 8.49 1.14 9.97
CA GLN A 171 9.39 1.87 10.86
C GLN A 171 9.81 3.21 10.23
N THR A 172 10.15 3.23 8.94
CA THR A 172 10.38 4.48 8.19
C THR A 172 9.18 5.42 8.32
N PHE A 173 7.96 4.93 8.07
CA PHE A 173 6.74 5.72 8.19
C PHE A 173 6.57 6.32 9.60
N GLN A 174 6.88 5.57 10.66
CA GLN A 174 6.81 6.07 12.03
C GLN A 174 7.78 7.24 12.28
N VAL A 175 9.03 7.14 11.81
CA VAL A 175 10.01 8.24 11.91
C VAL A 175 9.53 9.46 11.12
N LEU A 176 8.94 9.27 9.94
CA LEU A 176 8.37 10.34 9.12
C LEU A 176 7.18 11.04 9.81
N VAL A 177 6.31 10.29 10.50
CA VAL A 177 5.22 10.87 11.30
C VAL A 177 5.75 11.73 12.45
N GLN A 178 6.84 11.31 13.10
CA GLN A 178 7.50 12.11 14.14
C GLN A 178 8.08 13.40 13.55
N LEU A 179 8.76 13.32 12.40
CA LEU A 179 9.27 14.48 11.67
C LEU A 179 8.16 15.47 11.31
N ARG A 180 7.08 14.98 10.72
CA ARG A 180 5.89 15.76 10.38
C ARG A 180 5.35 16.51 11.60
N THR A 181 5.19 15.81 12.72
CA THR A 181 4.68 16.38 13.97
C THR A 181 5.61 17.50 14.47
N TRP A 182 6.91 17.26 14.46
CA TRP A 182 7.90 18.26 14.86
C TRP A 182 7.89 19.49 13.94
N LEU A 183 7.88 19.30 12.62
CA LEU A 183 7.86 20.39 11.63
C LEU A 183 6.62 21.27 11.82
N PHE A 184 5.46 20.64 12.02
CA PHE A 184 4.22 21.37 12.27
C PHE A 184 4.29 22.20 13.55
N HIS A 185 4.73 21.62 14.67
CA HIS A 185 4.75 22.34 15.95
C HIS A 185 5.89 23.36 16.09
N LYS A 186 7.09 23.06 15.57
CA LYS A 186 8.29 23.88 15.78
C LYS A 186 8.58 24.85 14.63
N LYS A 187 8.12 24.54 13.42
CA LYS A 187 8.38 25.34 12.21
C LYS A 187 7.11 25.80 11.50
N ARG A 188 5.94 25.33 11.95
CA ARG A 188 4.66 25.55 11.27
C ARG A 188 4.68 25.06 9.82
N ILE A 189 5.53 24.09 9.48
CA ILE A 189 5.56 23.50 8.14
C ILE A 189 4.64 22.28 8.17
N GLY A 190 3.61 22.29 7.32
CA GLY A 190 2.77 21.12 7.09
C GLY A 190 3.48 20.16 6.15
N LEU A 191 3.57 18.89 6.55
CA LEU A 191 4.22 17.85 5.75
C LEU A 191 3.23 16.75 5.42
N SER A 192 2.99 16.53 4.13
CA SER A 192 2.22 15.38 3.65
C SER A 192 3.15 14.20 3.41
N ILE A 193 2.70 12.99 3.75
CA ILE A 193 3.42 11.73 3.48
C ILE A 193 2.59 10.98 2.45
N VAL A 194 3.17 10.65 1.29
CA VAL A 194 2.50 9.93 0.21
C VAL A 194 3.25 8.64 -0.05
N LYS A 195 2.56 7.51 -0.19
CA LYS A 195 3.08 6.24 -0.70
C LYS A 195 2.66 6.10 -2.17
N PRO A 196 3.55 6.32 -3.15
CA PRO A 196 3.26 6.01 -4.53
C PRO A 196 2.88 4.53 -4.68
N LEU A 197 1.79 4.23 -5.38
CA LEU A 197 1.33 2.84 -5.62
C LEU A 197 1.57 2.37 -7.05
N PHE A 198 1.89 3.30 -7.93
CA PHE A 198 2.07 3.08 -9.36
C PHE A 198 3.35 3.76 -9.82
N ASP A 199 3.85 3.27 -10.94
CA ASP A 199 5.07 3.75 -11.57
C ASP A 199 5.01 5.25 -11.87
N MET A 200 5.99 6.01 -11.37
CA MET A 200 6.05 7.45 -11.56
C MET A 200 6.68 7.86 -12.91
N SER A 201 7.39 6.96 -13.60
CA SER A 201 7.94 7.27 -14.94
C SER A 201 6.81 7.54 -15.94
N ALA A 202 5.75 6.74 -15.88
CA ALA A 202 4.57 6.87 -16.73
C ALA A 202 3.85 8.23 -16.57
N ARG A 203 3.96 8.86 -15.39
CA ARG A 203 3.31 10.14 -15.09
C ARG A 203 4.07 11.36 -15.60
N THR A 204 5.38 11.25 -15.75
CA THR A 204 6.27 12.39 -16.03
C THR A 204 6.70 12.45 -17.48
N GLY A 205 6.35 11.46 -18.29
CA GLY A 205 6.77 11.39 -19.71
C GLY A 205 8.27 11.20 -19.88
N VAL A 206 9.01 10.95 -18.79
CA VAL A 206 10.42 10.58 -18.81
C VAL A 206 10.49 9.14 -19.31
N MET A 207 10.56 9.01 -20.64
CA MET A 207 10.81 7.72 -21.28
C MET A 207 12.26 7.31 -21.03
N GLU A 208 12.47 6.03 -20.75
CA GLU A 208 13.79 5.42 -20.81
C GLU A 208 14.42 5.73 -22.20
N PRO A 209 15.73 6.04 -22.28
CA PRO A 209 16.41 6.31 -23.55
C PRO A 209 16.27 5.18 -24.58
N ASP A 210 15.98 3.94 -24.14
CA ASP A 210 15.94 2.74 -24.97
C ASP A 210 14.54 2.09 -25.02
N SER A 211 13.53 2.86 -25.43
CA SER A 211 12.16 2.35 -25.70
C SER A 211 12.07 1.33 -26.85
N ASN A 212 13.20 0.99 -27.49
CA ASN A 212 13.34 -0.05 -28.54
C ASN A 212 13.95 -1.36 -28.01
N SER A 213 14.19 -1.48 -26.71
CA SER A 213 14.67 -2.74 -26.13
C SER A 213 13.50 -3.61 -25.67
N ASP A 214 13.52 -4.90 -26.00
CA ASP A 214 12.59 -5.92 -25.46
C ASP A 214 12.76 -6.14 -23.94
N THR A 215 13.51 -5.28 -23.26
CA THR A 215 13.78 -5.35 -21.83
C THR A 215 12.60 -4.78 -21.04
N PRO A 216 11.99 -5.55 -20.11
CA PRO A 216 10.90 -5.04 -19.28
C PRO A 216 11.32 -3.80 -18.49
N HIS A 217 10.56 -2.71 -18.60
CA HIS A 217 10.78 -1.48 -17.83
C HIS A 217 10.68 -1.77 -16.32
N GLU A 218 11.74 -1.48 -15.55
CA GLU A 218 11.70 -1.58 -14.10
C GLU A 218 10.91 -0.40 -13.51
N PRO A 219 9.82 -0.66 -12.76
CA PRO A 219 8.94 0.39 -12.26
C PRO A 219 9.66 1.30 -11.26
N CYS A 220 9.46 2.60 -11.39
CA CYS A 220 10.02 3.62 -10.50
C CYS A 220 8.96 4.01 -9.46
N ILE A 221 8.93 3.27 -8.35
CA ILE A 221 7.98 3.46 -7.26
C ILE A 221 8.78 3.67 -5.97
N PRO A 222 8.91 4.92 -5.48
CA PRO A 222 9.52 5.18 -4.19
C PRO A 222 8.70 4.63 -3.03
N ASP A 223 9.35 4.42 -1.88
CA ASP A 223 8.62 4.06 -0.66
C ASP A 223 7.75 5.24 -0.17
N PHE A 224 8.32 6.44 -0.03
CA PHE A 224 7.50 7.61 0.31
C PHE A 224 7.93 8.87 -0.43
N LEU A 225 6.98 9.78 -0.61
CA LEU A 225 7.21 11.18 -0.94
C LEU A 225 6.81 12.05 0.25
N LEU A 226 7.64 13.04 0.56
CA LEU A 226 7.35 14.06 1.56
C LEU A 226 7.11 15.39 0.86
N GLU A 227 5.90 15.92 0.99
CA GLU A 227 5.48 17.17 0.36
C GLU A 227 5.24 18.23 1.43
N ALA A 228 6.13 19.22 1.51
CA ALA A 228 5.99 20.35 2.41
C ALA A 228 5.12 21.44 1.78
N ASP A 229 4.14 21.94 2.54
CA ASP A 229 3.23 23.00 2.10
C ASP A 229 3.93 24.37 1.92
N ARG A 230 5.02 24.56 2.66
CA ARG A 230 5.92 25.71 2.56
C ARG A 230 7.32 25.31 3.00
N VAL A 231 8.32 25.98 2.42
CA VAL A 231 9.72 25.82 2.80
C VAL A 231 10.44 27.17 2.89
N PRO A 232 11.48 27.28 3.72
CA PRO A 232 12.42 28.41 3.67
C PRO A 232 13.15 28.47 2.32
N LYS A 233 13.86 29.58 2.06
CA LYS A 233 14.54 29.86 0.78
C LYS A 233 15.38 28.70 0.24
N ASP A 234 16.13 28.03 1.11
CA ASP A 234 17.04 26.93 0.73
C ASP A 234 16.46 25.53 1.04
N GLY A 235 15.20 25.48 1.49
CA GLY A 235 14.50 24.24 1.79
C GLY A 235 13.94 23.57 0.54
N LYS A 236 13.71 22.25 0.62
CA LYS A 236 13.16 21.43 -0.46
C LYS A 236 11.71 21.07 -0.16
N SER A 237 10.81 21.44 -1.07
CA SER A 237 9.37 21.20 -0.91
C SER A 237 8.96 19.76 -1.16
N LEU A 238 9.80 18.98 -1.86
CA LEU A 238 9.59 17.57 -2.15
C LEU A 238 10.86 16.78 -1.78
N LEU A 239 10.71 15.71 -1.02
CA LEU A 239 11.74 14.70 -0.79
C LEU A 239 11.23 13.33 -1.23
N VAL A 240 12.14 12.53 -1.79
CA VAL A 240 11.92 11.11 -2.07
C VAL A 240 12.56 10.29 -0.96
N ILE A 241 11.85 9.31 -0.43
CA ILE A 241 12.32 8.47 0.68
C ILE A 241 12.40 7.02 0.21
N GLU A 242 13.52 6.38 0.53
CA GLU A 242 13.78 4.97 0.25
C GLU A 242 14.20 4.24 1.53
N THR A 243 13.54 3.12 1.82
CA THR A 243 13.84 2.22 2.95
C THR A 243 14.86 1.18 2.52
N MET A 244 16.05 1.21 3.13
CA MET A 244 17.15 0.32 2.78
C MET A 244 17.21 -0.86 3.76
N GLY A 245 16.67 -1.99 3.31
CA GLY A 245 16.50 -3.20 4.14
C GLY A 245 17.54 -4.30 3.98
N TYR A 246 18.52 -4.14 3.07
CA TYR A 246 19.56 -5.15 2.86
C TYR A 246 20.95 -4.51 2.84
N ALA A 247 21.93 -5.28 3.34
CA ALA A 247 23.34 -4.87 3.37
C ALA A 247 24.13 -5.26 2.12
N ASP A 248 23.59 -6.15 1.27
CA ASP A 248 24.38 -6.71 0.16
C ASP A 248 24.65 -5.68 -0.94
N THR A 249 25.86 -5.75 -1.50
CA THR A 249 26.38 -4.78 -2.46
C THR A 249 25.59 -4.77 -3.76
N GLN A 250 25.11 -5.94 -4.22
CA GLN A 250 24.37 -6.04 -5.49
C GLN A 250 23.00 -5.34 -5.39
N TYR A 251 22.27 -5.57 -4.30
CA TYR A 251 21.01 -4.89 -3.99
C TYR A 251 21.22 -3.37 -3.93
N ARG A 252 22.29 -2.92 -3.26
CA ARG A 252 22.60 -1.49 -3.12
C ARG A 252 22.93 -0.84 -4.45
N ASN A 253 23.79 -1.46 -5.27
CA ASN A 253 24.17 -0.92 -6.58
C ASN A 253 22.93 -0.75 -7.49
N ARG A 254 22.02 -1.73 -7.51
CA ARG A 254 20.75 -1.61 -8.26
C ARG A 254 19.88 -0.45 -7.74
N LYS A 255 19.82 -0.28 -6.42
CA LYS A 255 19.10 0.83 -5.80
C LYS A 255 19.71 2.19 -6.18
N GLU A 256 21.02 2.33 -6.34
CA GLU A 256 21.63 3.60 -6.76
C GLU A 256 21.20 4.06 -8.16
N ILE A 257 21.09 3.12 -9.10
CA ILE A 257 20.53 3.38 -10.44
C ILE A 257 19.07 3.85 -10.30
N THR A 258 18.29 3.12 -9.50
CA THR A 258 16.88 3.44 -9.27
C THR A 258 16.70 4.81 -8.58
N HIS A 259 17.54 5.15 -7.61
CA HIS A 259 17.50 6.45 -6.91
C HIS A 259 17.78 7.61 -7.87
N THR A 260 18.70 7.44 -8.81
CA THR A 260 18.98 8.45 -9.84
C THR A 260 17.73 8.69 -10.68
N LYS A 261 17.07 7.62 -11.12
CA LYS A 261 15.80 7.69 -11.85
C LYS A 261 14.70 8.36 -11.02
N MET A 262 14.57 8.00 -9.74
CA MET A 262 13.59 8.59 -8.82
C MET A 262 13.79 10.10 -8.67
N SER A 263 15.04 10.55 -8.51
CA SER A 263 15.35 11.98 -8.45
C SER A 263 14.93 12.67 -9.74
N LEU A 264 15.26 12.10 -10.90
CA LEU A 264 14.90 12.66 -12.21
C LEU A 264 13.38 12.78 -12.41
N VAL A 265 12.61 11.72 -12.18
CA VAL A 265 11.14 11.73 -12.36
C VAL A 265 10.43 12.62 -11.35
N THR A 266 11.10 13.01 -10.26
CA THR A 266 10.57 13.96 -9.25
C THR A 266 11.17 15.35 -9.39
N GLY A 267 11.68 15.72 -10.56
CA GLY A 267 12.19 17.06 -10.84
C GLY A 267 13.49 17.38 -10.10
N GLN A 268 14.41 16.40 -10.03
CA GLN A 268 15.68 16.47 -9.29
C GLN A 268 15.49 16.62 -7.77
N SER A 269 14.41 16.08 -7.22
CA SER A 269 14.21 16.08 -5.77
C SER A 269 15.25 15.19 -5.07
N PRO A 270 15.71 15.55 -3.86
CA PRO A 270 16.64 14.72 -3.10
C PRO A 270 16.02 13.36 -2.76
N VAL A 271 16.83 12.30 -2.90
CA VAL A 271 16.50 10.96 -2.41
C VAL A 271 17.20 10.72 -1.09
N ILE A 272 16.43 10.55 -0.02
CA ILE A 272 16.91 10.31 1.33
C ILE A 272 16.68 8.85 1.70
N ARG A 273 17.74 8.18 2.14
CA ARG A 273 17.75 6.75 2.45
C ARG A 273 17.55 6.56 3.94
N HIS A 274 16.56 5.78 4.34
CA HIS A 274 16.46 5.27 5.70
C HIS A 274 17.14 3.91 5.79
N ASP A 275 18.37 3.89 6.30
CA ASP A 275 19.22 2.71 6.31
C ASP A 275 19.12 1.95 7.63
N PHE A 276 18.82 0.65 7.56
CA PHE A 276 18.71 -0.23 8.73
C PHE A 276 20.00 -1.02 9.01
N HIS A 277 21.01 -0.89 8.16
CA HIS A 277 22.26 -1.65 8.26
C HIS A 277 23.49 -0.74 8.41
N TYR A 278 23.51 0.40 7.73
CA TYR A 278 24.65 1.29 7.71
C TYR A 278 24.35 2.65 8.37
N PRO A 279 25.38 3.28 8.97
CA PRO A 279 26.72 2.73 9.17
C PRO A 279 26.75 1.62 10.25
N LEU A 280 27.67 0.65 10.09
CA LEU A 280 27.71 -0.58 10.90
C LEU A 280 28.01 -0.33 12.40
N ASN A 281 28.66 0.79 12.71
CA ASN A 281 29.05 1.17 14.06
C ASN A 281 27.94 1.91 14.83
N GLN A 282 26.75 2.04 14.24
CA GLN A 282 25.60 2.69 14.87
C GLN A 282 24.51 1.68 15.21
N ASN A 283 23.76 1.95 16.28
CA ASN A 283 22.53 1.23 16.56
C ASN A 283 21.35 1.81 15.74
N GLN A 284 20.19 1.14 15.77
CA GLN A 284 19.05 1.58 14.97
C GLN A 284 18.53 2.96 15.39
N THR A 285 18.53 3.29 16.68
CA THR A 285 18.08 4.61 17.15
C THR A 285 18.96 5.76 16.62
N GLU A 286 20.27 5.53 16.51
CA GLU A 286 21.19 6.49 15.91
C GLU A 286 20.94 6.66 14.40
N ARG A 287 20.68 5.56 13.69
CA ARG A 287 20.33 5.59 12.26
C ARG A 287 19.00 6.31 12.00
N ASP A 288 17.97 6.01 12.79
CA ASP A 288 16.67 6.70 12.74
C ASP A 288 16.87 8.20 12.95
N ARG A 289 17.72 8.59 13.90
CA ARG A 289 18.02 10.00 14.19
C ARG A 289 18.75 10.69 13.04
N HIS A 290 19.70 10.02 12.39
CA HIS A 290 20.40 10.59 11.22
C HIS A 290 19.43 10.78 10.06
N PHE A 291 18.65 9.75 9.72
CA PHE A 291 17.61 9.85 8.70
C PHE A 291 16.62 11.00 8.99
N TRP A 292 16.18 11.12 10.24
CA TRP A 292 15.29 12.20 10.67
C TRP A 292 15.93 13.59 10.51
N LEU A 293 17.20 13.74 10.89
CA LEU A 293 17.95 14.99 10.77
C LEU A 293 18.15 15.37 9.30
N ASP A 294 18.51 14.42 8.45
CA ASP A 294 18.70 14.64 7.01
C ASP A 294 17.42 15.15 6.37
N CYS A 295 16.28 14.49 6.60
CA CYS A 295 14.99 14.95 6.09
C CYS A 295 14.65 16.35 6.60
N ARG A 296 14.85 16.60 7.90
CA ARG A 296 14.61 17.93 8.50
C ARG A 296 15.50 18.99 7.85
N TRP A 297 16.78 18.72 7.66
CA TRP A 297 17.74 19.67 7.11
C TRP A 297 17.39 20.03 5.68
N GLN A 298 17.04 19.04 4.86
CA GLN A 298 16.58 19.27 3.48
C GLN A 298 15.31 20.12 3.43
N ILE A 299 14.31 19.86 4.29
CA ILE A 299 13.07 20.65 4.33
C ILE A 299 13.32 22.07 4.86
N THR A 300 14.20 22.23 5.85
CA THR A 300 14.40 23.52 6.54
C THR A 300 15.54 24.37 5.98
N GLY A 301 16.32 23.85 5.03
CA GLY A 301 17.46 24.55 4.42
C GLY A 301 18.61 24.83 5.40
N ARG A 302 18.76 24.01 6.45
CA ARG A 302 19.85 24.16 7.43
C ARG A 302 20.56 22.83 7.54
N GLY A 303 21.80 22.74 7.06
CA GLY A 303 22.79 21.73 7.48
C GLY A 303 23.57 22.25 8.68
#